data_AF-A0A5C3MSP4-F1
#
_entry.id   AF-A0A5C3MSP4-F1
#
_cell.length_a   1.000
_cell.length_b   1.000
_cell.length_c   1.000
_cell.angle_alpha   90.00
_cell.angle_beta   90.00
_cell.angle_gamma   90.00
#
_symmetry.space_group_name_H-M   'P 1'
#
loop_
_entity.id
_entity.type
_entity.pdbx_description
1 polymer ?
#
loop_
_entity_poly.entity_id
_entity_poly.type
_entity_poly.pdbx_seq_one_letter_code
_entity_poly.pdbx_strand_id
1 'polypeptide(L)'
;METLYYLLSAEDASGGRILFRVHRSVLAKLSSVFADMFSLPSNDAANEMYDGAFLVDMPDPADALESLLRVIYHETNLVFQRLSPDTPHKVKPILALCNKYDIPSIRERIVSRLEEDWPRTLNEWDALEAEIEEMQKDLHDSHDCDAYNHNCDLTNFLPEPVSAINLAVDCDVPSILPAAFYQLMRSSPSYPRYEYLALDEGDNQDLASERDDYVSDGGRLASWQDLSADNHYRLHLGRERINEAIYDRLSLKFVAWKKDLPWSSTQLLTFQVPTCRRP
;
A
#
# COMPACT_ATOMS: atom_id res chain seq x y z
N MET A 1 26.73 -33.34 21.11
CA MET A 1 25.65 -32.41 21.49
C MET A 1 25.21 -31.77 20.20
N GLU A 2 24.07 -32.18 19.64
CA GLU A 2 23.56 -31.60 18.39
C GLU A 2 23.46 -30.08 18.55
N THR A 3 24.06 -29.35 17.62
CA THR A 3 24.01 -27.90 17.61
C THR A 3 22.56 -27.48 17.39
N LEU A 4 21.91 -27.03 18.46
CA LEU A 4 20.54 -26.51 18.44
C LEU A 4 20.41 -25.20 17.63
N TYR A 5 21.55 -24.64 17.19
CA TYR A 5 21.68 -23.31 16.60
C TYR A 5 22.42 -23.37 15.27
N TYR A 6 21.96 -22.55 14.33
CA TYR A 6 22.59 -22.25 13.05
C TYR A 6 22.99 -20.78 13.02
N LEU A 7 23.99 -20.45 12.20
CA LEU A 7 24.38 -19.08 11.88
C LEU A 7 23.95 -18.79 10.46
N LEU A 8 23.10 -17.78 10.26
CA LEU A 8 22.76 -17.27 8.95
C LEU A 8 23.68 -16.07 8.68
N SER A 9 24.46 -16.13 7.60
CA SER A 9 25.29 -15.02 7.12
C SER A 9 24.54 -14.28 6.04
N ALA A 10 24.41 -12.96 6.15
CA ALA A 10 23.78 -12.12 5.12
C ALA A 10 24.61 -10.85 4.91
N GLU A 11 24.55 -10.31 3.69
CA GLU A 11 25.24 -9.07 3.34
C GLU A 11 24.39 -7.85 3.70
N ASP A 12 25.01 -6.83 4.30
CA ASP A 12 24.39 -5.53 4.55
C ASP A 12 24.62 -4.56 3.38
N ALA A 13 23.97 -3.39 3.41
CA ALA A 13 24.07 -2.41 2.34
C ALA A 13 25.49 -1.83 2.13
N SER A 14 26.41 -2.02 3.09
CA SER A 14 27.81 -1.59 3.00
C SER A 14 28.77 -2.66 2.48
N GLY A 15 28.25 -3.85 2.16
CA GLY A 15 29.04 -5.03 1.81
C GLY A 15 29.63 -5.77 3.02
N GLY A 16 29.21 -5.39 4.23
CA GLY A 16 29.52 -6.09 5.47
C GLY A 16 28.71 -7.37 5.61
N ARG A 17 29.23 -8.37 6.33
CA ARG A 17 28.49 -9.59 6.66
C ARG A 17 27.94 -9.52 8.08
N ILE A 18 26.64 -9.71 8.22
CA ILE A 18 25.94 -9.83 9.50
C ILE A 18 25.63 -11.31 9.75
N LEU A 19 25.91 -11.77 10.97
CA LEU A 19 25.66 -13.15 11.40
C LEU A 19 24.46 -13.19 12.37
N PHE A 20 23.42 -13.93 11.99
CA PHE A 20 22.25 -14.16 12.82
C PHE A 20 22.29 -15.56 13.44
N ARG A 21 22.23 -15.62 14.77
CA ARG A 21 22.15 -16.90 15.50
C ARG A 21 20.69 -17.29 15.67
N VAL A 22 20.30 -18.43 15.10
CA VAL A 22 18.90 -18.88 15.04
C VAL A 22 18.76 -20.31 15.54
N HIS A 23 17.61 -20.66 16.11
CA HIS A 23 17.24 -22.02 16.46
C HIS A 23 16.71 -22.78 15.23
N ARG A 24 17.31 -23.93 14.92
CA ARG A 24 16.87 -24.80 13.82
C ARG A 24 15.39 -25.17 13.94
N SER A 25 14.96 -25.57 15.13
CA SER A 25 13.60 -26.04 15.39
C SER A 25 12.53 -24.96 15.20
N VAL A 26 12.86 -23.70 15.47
CA VAL A 26 11.91 -22.58 15.31
C VAL A 26 11.67 -22.32 13.83
N LEU A 27 12.74 -22.15 13.05
CA LEU A 27 12.63 -21.89 11.62
C LEU A 27 12.06 -23.08 10.85
N ALA A 28 12.52 -24.30 11.13
CA ALA A 28 12.01 -25.51 10.47
C ALA A 28 10.52 -25.79 10.78
N LYS A 29 9.99 -25.30 11.90
CA LYS A 29 8.57 -25.42 12.23
C LYS A 29 7.71 -24.45 11.43
N LEU A 30 8.24 -23.26 11.11
CA LEU A 30 7.50 -22.20 10.44
C LEU A 30 7.65 -22.22 8.92
N SER A 31 8.71 -22.85 8.41
CA SER A 31 9.12 -22.86 7.01
C SER A 31 9.50 -24.26 6.57
N SER A 32 8.83 -24.75 5.54
CA SER A 32 9.20 -25.99 4.85
C SER A 32 10.58 -25.88 4.22
N VAL A 33 10.90 -24.73 3.61
CA VAL A 33 12.18 -24.45 2.97
C VAL A 33 13.34 -24.50 3.96
N PHE A 34 13.21 -23.88 5.14
CA PHE A 34 14.23 -23.97 6.18
C PHE A 34 14.35 -25.40 6.74
N ALA A 35 13.23 -26.12 6.91
CA ALA A 35 13.27 -27.51 7.35
C ALA A 35 14.10 -28.38 6.39
N ASP A 36 13.84 -28.24 5.08
CA ASP A 36 14.55 -28.95 4.03
C ASP A 36 16.02 -28.54 3.98
N MET A 37 16.31 -27.23 3.99
CA MET A 37 17.67 -26.68 4.01
C MET A 37 18.50 -27.23 5.16
N PHE A 38 17.92 -27.38 6.36
CA PHE A 38 18.61 -27.93 7.53
C PHE A 38 18.61 -29.47 7.60
N SER A 39 17.89 -30.15 6.70
CA SER A 39 17.86 -31.62 6.63
C SER A 39 18.88 -32.20 5.64
N LEU A 40 19.37 -31.37 4.71
CA LEU A 40 20.40 -31.78 3.77
C LEU A 40 21.66 -32.21 4.53
N PRO A 41 22.21 -33.42 4.26
CA PRO A 41 23.43 -33.86 4.88
C PRO A 41 24.53 -32.85 4.55
N SER A 42 25.10 -32.25 5.58
CA SER A 42 26.25 -31.36 5.44
C SER A 42 27.36 -32.18 4.82
N ASN A 43 27.66 -31.98 3.53
CA ASN A 43 28.89 -32.50 2.98
C ASN A 43 30.02 -31.85 3.78
N ASP A 44 30.76 -32.66 4.56
CA ASP A 44 31.80 -32.26 5.52
C ASP A 44 32.93 -31.36 4.95
N ALA A 45 32.87 -31.01 3.66
CA ALA A 45 33.81 -30.14 2.96
C ALA A 45 33.21 -28.81 2.47
N ALA A 46 31.89 -28.59 2.54
CA ALA A 46 31.22 -27.44 1.91
C ALA A 46 30.57 -26.45 2.89
N ASN A 47 30.21 -26.90 4.10
CA ASN A 47 29.62 -26.01 5.11
C ASN A 47 30.71 -25.51 6.06
N GLU A 48 31.03 -24.23 5.96
CA GLU A 48 31.90 -23.57 6.91
C GLU A 48 31.27 -23.65 8.31
N MET A 49 32.00 -24.21 9.28
CA MET A 49 31.61 -24.11 10.68
C MET A 49 32.21 -22.84 11.25
N TYR A 50 31.37 -21.95 11.77
CA TYR A 50 31.81 -20.76 12.50
C TYR A 50 31.40 -20.90 13.97
N ASP A 51 32.38 -20.82 14.88
CA ASP A 51 32.19 -20.99 16.32
C ASP A 51 31.44 -22.30 16.70
N GLY A 52 31.72 -23.39 15.98
CA GLY A 52 31.09 -24.70 16.21
C GLY A 52 29.62 -24.82 15.77
N ALA A 53 29.06 -23.80 15.12
CA ALA A 53 27.74 -23.81 14.50
C ALA A 53 27.83 -23.88 12.97
N PHE A 54 26.82 -24.49 12.35
CA PHE A 54 26.71 -24.52 10.89
C PHE A 54 26.41 -23.11 10.37
N LEU A 55 27.29 -22.60 9.50
CA LEU A 55 27.09 -21.35 8.79
C LEU A 55 26.32 -21.62 7.49
N VAL A 56 25.29 -20.82 7.25
CA VAL A 56 24.52 -20.82 6.01
C VAL A 56 24.60 -19.42 5.43
N ASP A 57 25.11 -19.31 4.21
CA ASP A 57 25.15 -18.04 3.49
C ASP A 57 23.79 -17.77 2.84
N MET A 58 23.17 -16.67 3.23
CA MET A 58 21.85 -16.24 2.79
C MET A 58 22.01 -15.27 1.63
N PRO A 59 21.31 -15.48 0.51
CA PRO A 59 21.34 -14.57 -0.63
C PRO A 59 20.48 -13.31 -0.42
N ASP A 60 19.85 -13.16 0.75
CA ASP A 60 18.93 -12.09 1.09
C ASP A 60 19.66 -11.00 1.87
N PRO A 61 19.22 -9.73 1.74
CA PRO A 61 19.86 -8.64 2.43
C PRO A 61 19.61 -8.75 3.95
N ALA A 62 20.61 -8.34 4.73
CA ALA A 62 20.61 -8.55 6.16
C ALA A 62 19.46 -7.81 6.89
N ASP A 63 19.05 -6.65 6.40
CA ASP A 63 17.95 -5.85 6.95
C ASP A 63 16.57 -6.53 6.80
N ALA A 64 16.31 -7.14 5.64
CA ALA A 64 15.10 -7.92 5.39
C ALA A 64 15.06 -9.18 6.26
N LEU A 65 16.20 -9.88 6.35
CA LEU A 65 16.32 -11.08 7.18
C LEU A 65 16.16 -10.74 8.67
N GLU A 66 16.78 -9.66 9.15
CA GLU A 66 16.59 -9.17 10.50
C GLU A 66 15.12 -8.89 10.80
N SER A 67 14.43 -8.19 9.89
CA SER A 67 13.01 -7.85 10.05
C SER A 67 12.14 -9.12 10.18
N LEU A 68 12.36 -10.13 9.33
CA LEU A 68 11.66 -11.41 9.44
C LEU A 68 11.98 -12.13 10.76
N LEU A 69 13.25 -12.17 11.16
CA LEU A 69 13.67 -12.85 12.38
C LEU A 69 13.12 -12.16 13.64
N ARG A 70 13.06 -10.83 13.66
CA ARG A 70 12.39 -10.08 14.74
C ARG A 70 10.93 -10.49 14.87
N VAL A 71 10.21 -10.63 13.74
CA VAL A 71 8.83 -11.13 13.76
C VAL A 71 8.74 -12.53 14.35
N ILE A 72 9.60 -13.44 13.89
CA ILE A 72 9.59 -14.86 14.29
C ILE A 72 9.88 -15.03 15.79
N TYR A 73 10.87 -14.30 16.32
CA TYR A 73 11.37 -14.52 17.67
C TYR A 73 10.71 -13.62 18.71
N HIS A 74 10.37 -12.38 18.38
CA HIS A 74 9.98 -11.37 19.36
C HIS A 74 8.51 -10.94 19.26
N GLU A 75 7.85 -11.07 18.11
CA GLU A 75 6.54 -10.47 17.88
C GLU A 75 5.43 -11.54 17.85
N THR A 76 4.95 -11.89 19.05
CA THR A 76 3.72 -12.69 19.16
C THR A 76 2.52 -11.98 18.57
N ASN A 77 2.53 -10.64 18.51
CA ASN A 77 1.59 -9.79 17.79
C ASN A 77 2.40 -8.83 16.92
N LEU A 78 2.30 -8.94 15.60
CA LEU A 78 2.76 -7.92 14.67
C LEU A 78 2.05 -6.59 15.02
N VAL A 79 2.69 -5.73 15.82
CA VAL A 79 2.09 -4.44 16.24
C VAL A 79 2.36 -3.43 15.14
N PHE A 80 1.71 -3.61 14.00
CA PHE A 80 1.59 -2.52 13.04
C PHE A 80 0.50 -1.58 13.55
N GLN A 81 0.83 -0.29 13.63
CA GLN A 81 -0.19 0.72 13.89
C GLN A 81 -1.17 0.70 12.73
N ARG A 82 -2.46 0.50 13.04
CA ARG A 82 -3.55 0.54 12.08
C ARG A 82 -3.50 1.87 11.30
N LEU A 83 -3.76 1.81 10.01
CA LEU A 83 -3.71 2.93 9.06
C LEU A 83 -2.31 3.55 8.87
N SER A 84 -1.24 2.95 9.40
CA SER A 84 0.09 3.57 9.29
C SER A 84 0.56 3.66 7.82
N PRO A 85 1.01 4.85 7.36
CA PRO A 85 1.54 5.03 6.00
C PRO A 85 2.80 4.21 5.73
N ASP A 86 3.53 3.84 6.78
CA ASP A 86 4.80 3.14 6.71
C ASP A 86 4.63 1.60 6.70
N THR A 87 3.40 1.10 6.93
CA THR A 87 3.11 -0.33 6.91
C THR A 87 3.60 -1.00 5.63
N PRO A 88 3.32 -0.49 4.40
CA PRO A 88 3.81 -1.12 3.18
C PRO A 88 5.33 -1.28 3.13
N HIS A 89 6.09 -0.23 3.47
CA HIS A 89 7.55 -0.27 3.44
C HIS A 89 8.13 -1.27 4.43
N LYS A 90 7.59 -1.32 5.65
CA LYS A 90 8.01 -2.26 6.69
C LYS A 90 7.70 -3.72 6.35
N VAL A 91 6.51 -3.98 5.79
CA VAL A 91 6.05 -5.37 5.62
C VAL A 91 6.42 -5.98 4.28
N LYS A 92 6.73 -5.18 3.26
CA LYS A 92 7.18 -5.66 1.95
C LYS A 92 8.37 -6.63 2.01
N PRO A 93 9.52 -6.31 2.66
CA PRO A 93 10.63 -7.26 2.74
C PRO A 93 10.24 -8.54 3.51
N ILE A 94 9.42 -8.42 4.55
CA ILE A 94 8.96 -9.55 5.36
C ILE A 94 8.07 -10.48 4.53
N LEU A 95 7.11 -9.93 3.78
CA LEU A 95 6.23 -10.70 2.89
C LEU A 95 7.01 -11.38 1.77
N ALA A 96 7.97 -10.68 1.16
CA ALA A 96 8.83 -11.25 0.13
C ALA A 96 9.59 -12.49 0.66
N LEU A 97 10.17 -12.40 1.87
CA LEU A 97 10.83 -13.54 2.50
C LEU A 97 9.86 -14.62 2.96
N CYS A 98 8.66 -14.28 3.42
CA CYS A 98 7.62 -15.27 3.74
C CYS A 98 7.21 -16.07 2.50
N ASN A 99 7.09 -15.43 1.33
CA ASN A 99 6.83 -16.11 0.07
C ASN A 99 8.03 -16.98 -0.34
N LYS A 100 9.25 -16.46 -0.22
CA LYS A 100 10.49 -17.16 -0.61
C LYS A 100 10.76 -18.41 0.24
N TYR A 101 10.55 -18.30 1.54
CA TYR A 101 10.81 -19.37 2.51
C TYR A 101 9.55 -20.15 2.89
N ASP A 102 8.42 -19.93 2.22
CA ASP A 102 7.15 -20.61 2.50
C ASP A 102 6.77 -20.55 3.99
N ILE A 103 6.51 -19.33 4.48
CA ILE A 103 6.10 -19.04 5.87
C ILE A 103 4.65 -18.53 5.88
N PRO A 104 3.65 -19.42 5.68
CA PRO A 104 2.26 -19.01 5.49
C PRO A 104 1.68 -18.32 6.73
N SER A 105 2.03 -18.81 7.93
CA SER A 105 1.47 -18.29 9.19
C SER A 105 1.79 -16.81 9.45
N ILE A 106 2.97 -16.33 9.05
CA ILE A 106 3.32 -14.91 9.19
C ILE A 106 2.70 -14.11 8.04
N ARG A 107 2.76 -14.65 6.82
CA ARG A 107 2.15 -14.03 5.65
C ARG A 107 0.67 -13.72 5.87
N GLU A 108 -0.11 -14.71 6.29
CA GLU A 108 -1.55 -14.57 6.55
C GLU A 108 -1.86 -13.49 7.58
N ARG A 109 -1.04 -13.40 8.64
CA ARG A 109 -1.22 -12.37 9.67
C ARG A 109 -0.95 -10.98 9.14
N ILE A 110 0.11 -10.78 8.34
CA ILE A 110 0.40 -9.49 7.71
C ILE A 110 -0.72 -9.11 6.74
N VAL A 111 -1.14 -10.05 5.89
CA VAL A 111 -2.22 -9.81 4.90
C VAL A 111 -3.52 -9.45 5.60
N SER A 112 -3.89 -10.12 6.68
CA SER A 112 -5.08 -9.77 7.47
C SER A 112 -5.04 -8.33 7.99
N ARG A 113 -3.86 -7.82 8.36
CA ARG A 113 -3.71 -6.42 8.79
C ARG A 113 -3.80 -5.43 7.63
N LEU A 114 -3.19 -5.77 6.49
CA LEU A 114 -3.35 -4.96 5.29
C LEU A 114 -4.83 -4.89 4.85
N GLU A 115 -5.58 -5.96 5.01
CA GLU A 115 -7.03 -5.98 4.72
C GLU A 115 -7.88 -5.18 5.72
N GLU A 116 -7.40 -4.97 6.95
CA GLU A 116 -8.04 -4.04 7.91
C GLU A 116 -7.84 -2.57 7.50
N ASP A 117 -6.69 -2.27 6.88
CA ASP A 117 -6.34 -0.92 6.41
C ASP A 117 -6.93 -0.61 5.02
N TRP A 118 -7.28 -1.65 4.24
CA TRP A 118 -7.80 -1.55 2.87
C TRP A 118 -9.15 -2.28 2.73
N PRO A 119 -10.27 -1.55 2.80
CA PRO A 119 -11.63 -2.11 2.80
C PRO A 119 -11.93 -2.99 1.59
N ARG A 120 -12.55 -4.16 1.78
CA ARG A 120 -12.85 -5.11 0.70
C ARG A 120 -14.26 -4.95 0.14
N THR A 121 -15.10 -4.16 0.80
CA THR A 121 -16.46 -3.85 0.37
C THR A 121 -16.74 -2.35 0.44
N LEU A 122 -17.74 -1.87 -0.33
CA LEU A 122 -18.15 -0.46 -0.29
C LEU A 122 -18.70 -0.05 1.09
N ASN A 123 -19.35 -0.96 1.83
CA ASN A 123 -19.84 -0.64 3.17
C ASN A 123 -18.69 -0.46 4.17
N GLU A 124 -17.67 -1.31 4.10
CA GLU A 124 -16.44 -1.15 4.90
C GLU A 124 -15.70 0.13 4.51
N TRP A 125 -15.72 0.46 3.21
CA TRP A 125 -15.15 1.72 2.69
C TRP A 125 -15.85 2.93 3.29
N ASP A 126 -17.18 2.99 3.20
CA ASP A 126 -17.98 4.11 3.74
C ASP A 126 -17.78 4.26 5.25
N ALA A 127 -17.66 3.13 5.99
CA ALA A 127 -17.37 3.15 7.42
C ALA A 127 -15.97 3.69 7.73
N LEU A 128 -14.95 3.27 6.96
CA LEU A 128 -13.59 3.77 7.13
C LEU A 128 -13.50 5.27 6.81
N GLU A 129 -14.16 5.73 5.74
CA GLU A 129 -14.16 7.15 5.39
C GLU A 129 -14.81 8.02 6.47
N ALA A 130 -15.91 7.54 7.08
CA ALA A 130 -16.55 8.24 8.19
C ALA A 130 -15.62 8.35 9.41
N GLU A 131 -14.86 7.29 9.71
CA GLU A 131 -13.86 7.32 10.79
C GLU A 131 -12.71 8.27 10.48
N ILE A 132 -12.23 8.30 9.22
CA ILE A 132 -11.18 9.22 8.78
C ILE A 132 -11.67 10.68 8.86
N GLU A 133 -12.92 10.95 8.52
CA GLU A 133 -13.52 12.27 8.67
C GLU A 133 -13.59 12.70 10.14
N GLU A 134 -13.88 11.78 11.06
CA GLU A 134 -13.83 12.04 12.52
C GLU A 134 -12.40 12.31 12.99
N MET A 135 -11.43 11.49 12.58
CA MET A 135 -10.01 11.73 12.85
C MET A 135 -9.53 13.10 12.34
N GLN A 136 -10.06 13.56 11.20
CA GLN A 136 -9.68 14.86 10.63
C GLN A 136 -10.20 16.01 11.47
N LYS A 137 -11.44 15.89 11.96
CA LYS A 137 -12.06 16.87 12.87
C LYS A 137 -11.29 16.94 14.19
N ASP A 138 -10.97 15.79 14.78
CA ASP A 138 -10.19 15.73 16.02
C ASP A 138 -8.80 16.37 15.85
N LEU A 139 -8.14 16.11 14.70
CA LEU A 139 -6.87 16.74 14.38
C LEU A 139 -7.02 18.26 14.27
N HIS A 140 -8.03 18.73 13.54
CA HIS A 140 -8.34 20.16 13.37
C HIS A 140 -8.60 20.84 14.72
N ASP A 141 -9.38 20.22 15.62
CA ASP A 141 -9.66 20.75 16.95
C ASP A 141 -8.42 20.78 17.88
N SER A 142 -7.43 19.93 17.62
CA SER A 142 -6.23 19.78 18.44
C SER A 142 -5.14 20.84 18.21
N HIS A 143 -5.23 21.63 17.13
CA HIS A 143 -4.28 22.70 16.82
C HIS A 143 -4.97 23.95 16.27
N ASP A 144 -4.40 25.11 16.56
CA ASP A 144 -4.92 26.40 16.09
C ASP A 144 -4.51 26.59 14.63
N CYS A 145 -5.32 26.05 13.71
CA CYS A 145 -5.15 26.22 12.28
C CYS A 145 -6.00 27.39 11.79
N ASP A 146 -5.40 28.28 11.00
CA ASP A 146 -6.09 29.35 10.32
C ASP A 146 -6.03 29.14 8.79
N ALA A 147 -6.59 30.09 8.03
CA ALA A 147 -6.61 30.03 6.58
C ALA A 147 -5.20 30.07 5.93
N TYR A 148 -4.15 30.36 6.69
CA TYR A 148 -2.77 30.53 6.21
C TYR A 148 -1.80 29.48 6.80
N ASN A 149 -2.23 28.70 7.78
CA ASN A 149 -1.43 27.68 8.46
C ASN A 149 -2.29 26.44 8.77
N HIS A 150 -2.74 25.76 7.72
CA HIS A 150 -3.58 24.57 7.80
C HIS A 150 -2.73 23.29 7.79
N ASN A 151 -2.20 22.91 8.95
CA ASN A 151 -1.33 21.72 9.10
C ASN A 151 -2.13 20.43 9.44
N CYS A 152 -3.42 20.36 9.11
CA CYS A 152 -4.30 19.22 9.38
C CYS A 152 -4.17 18.07 8.35
N ASP A 153 -3.00 17.90 7.74
CA ASP A 153 -2.81 16.91 6.67
C ASP A 153 -2.78 15.48 7.24
N LEU A 154 -3.94 14.81 7.22
CA LEU A 154 -4.06 13.40 7.57
C LEU A 154 -3.38 12.45 6.59
N THR A 155 -2.96 12.91 5.41
CA THR A 155 -2.33 12.06 4.39
C THR A 155 -1.02 11.43 4.90
N ASN A 156 -0.37 12.06 5.87
CA ASN A 156 0.83 11.53 6.54
C ASN A 156 0.53 10.52 7.65
N PHE A 157 -0.75 10.22 7.91
CA PHE A 157 -1.20 9.27 8.93
C PHE A 157 -2.07 8.15 8.35
N LEU A 158 -2.30 8.15 7.03
CA LEU A 158 -3.13 7.18 6.34
C LEU A 158 -2.31 6.32 5.36
N PRO A 159 -2.77 5.09 5.03
CA PRO A 159 -2.10 4.23 4.07
C PRO A 159 -2.01 4.90 2.69
N GLU A 160 -0.81 4.95 2.13
CA GLU A 160 -0.60 5.53 0.81
C GLU A 160 -0.97 4.50 -0.29
N PRO A 161 -1.82 4.87 -1.27
CA PRO A 161 -2.37 3.91 -2.23
C PRO A 161 -1.35 3.34 -3.21
N VAL A 162 -0.35 4.11 -3.66
CA VAL A 162 0.66 3.63 -4.61
C VAL A 162 1.60 2.60 -3.98
N SER A 163 2.12 2.86 -2.79
CA SER A 163 2.90 1.95 -1.96
C SER A 163 2.12 0.67 -1.67
N ALA A 164 0.82 0.77 -1.38
CA ALA A 164 -0.03 -0.40 -1.19
C ALA A 164 -0.24 -1.21 -2.47
N ILE A 165 -0.48 -0.55 -3.62
CA ILE A 165 -0.58 -1.23 -4.93
C ILE A 165 0.72 -1.95 -5.27
N ASN A 166 1.86 -1.27 -5.12
CA ASN A 166 3.17 -1.84 -5.42
C ASN A 166 3.47 -3.04 -4.51
N LEU A 167 3.20 -2.92 -3.21
CA LEU A 167 3.31 -4.05 -2.29
C LEU A 167 2.41 -5.22 -2.70
N ALA A 168 1.14 -4.94 -3.00
CA ALA A 168 0.17 -5.96 -3.35
C ALA A 168 0.54 -6.72 -4.63
N VAL A 169 1.09 -6.03 -5.62
CA VAL A 169 1.58 -6.67 -6.85
C VAL A 169 2.85 -7.47 -6.56
N ASP A 170 3.83 -6.87 -5.87
CA ASP A 170 5.14 -7.50 -5.65
C ASP A 170 5.08 -8.71 -4.70
N CYS A 171 4.14 -8.71 -3.74
CA CYS A 171 4.00 -9.75 -2.72
C CYS A 171 2.80 -10.68 -2.92
N ASP A 172 2.08 -10.55 -4.04
CA ASP A 172 0.86 -11.31 -4.37
C ASP A 172 -0.22 -11.19 -3.29
N VAL A 173 -0.64 -9.95 -3.00
CA VAL A 173 -1.74 -9.62 -2.06
C VAL A 173 -2.87 -8.92 -2.84
N PRO A 174 -3.56 -9.63 -3.75
CA PRO A 174 -4.55 -9.00 -4.63
C PRO A 174 -5.81 -8.49 -3.90
N SER A 175 -6.05 -8.92 -2.66
CA SER A 175 -7.25 -8.57 -1.89
C SER A 175 -7.38 -7.08 -1.60
N ILE A 176 -6.26 -6.35 -1.49
CA ILE A 176 -6.25 -4.90 -1.20
C ILE A 176 -6.26 -4.04 -2.48
N LEU A 177 -5.99 -4.62 -3.65
CA LEU A 177 -5.88 -3.88 -4.91
C LEU A 177 -7.14 -3.08 -5.27
N PRO A 178 -8.37 -3.63 -5.18
CA PRO A 178 -9.56 -2.88 -5.55
C PRO A 178 -9.72 -1.58 -4.75
N ALA A 179 -9.48 -1.64 -3.44
CA ALA A 179 -9.56 -0.51 -2.53
C ALA A 179 -8.48 0.53 -2.83
N ALA A 180 -7.24 0.09 -3.02
CA ALA A 180 -6.11 0.98 -3.29
C ALA A 180 -6.23 1.68 -4.65
N PHE A 181 -6.66 0.96 -5.70
CA PHE A 181 -6.96 1.58 -6.99
C PHE A 181 -8.17 2.53 -6.91
N TYR A 182 -9.23 2.16 -6.18
CA TYR A 182 -10.38 3.04 -5.98
C TYR A 182 -9.96 4.33 -5.28
N GLN A 183 -9.08 4.24 -4.28
CA GLN A 183 -8.52 5.43 -3.64
C GLN A 183 -7.76 6.31 -4.61
N LEU A 184 -6.85 5.71 -5.38
CA LEU A 184 -6.03 6.43 -6.34
C LEU A 184 -6.88 7.08 -7.45
N MET A 185 -8.00 6.47 -7.83
CA MET A 185 -8.95 7.08 -8.77
C MET A 185 -9.58 8.36 -8.23
N ARG A 186 -9.87 8.42 -6.92
CA ARG A 186 -10.40 9.60 -6.22
C ARG A 186 -9.34 10.68 -5.98
N SER A 187 -8.07 10.29 -5.92
CA SER A 187 -6.96 11.23 -5.78
C SER A 187 -6.67 11.99 -7.09
N SER A 188 -6.33 13.27 -6.96
CA SER A 188 -5.88 14.09 -8.09
C SER A 188 -4.38 13.91 -8.36
N PRO A 189 -3.97 13.70 -9.63
CA PRO A 189 -2.55 13.69 -10.01
C PRO A 189 -1.89 15.07 -9.93
N SER A 190 -2.68 16.15 -9.84
CA SER A 190 -2.15 17.52 -9.70
C SER A 190 -1.50 17.78 -8.34
N TYR A 191 -1.80 16.95 -7.32
CA TYR A 191 -1.33 17.12 -5.95
C TYR A 191 -0.55 15.87 -5.49
N PRO A 192 0.72 15.70 -5.92
CA PRO A 192 1.56 14.57 -5.52
C PRO A 192 2.06 14.70 -4.06
N ARG A 193 2.50 13.59 -3.47
CA ARG A 193 3.15 13.58 -2.14
C ARG A 193 4.56 14.22 -2.23
N TYR A 194 4.96 14.91 -1.15
CA TYR A 194 6.06 15.90 -1.06
C TYR A 194 7.48 15.47 -1.43
N GLU A 195 7.78 14.20 -1.67
CA GLU A 195 9.16 13.75 -1.93
C GLU A 195 9.76 14.32 -3.24
N TYR A 196 8.94 15.01 -4.07
CA TYR A 196 9.34 15.59 -5.36
C TYR A 196 9.19 17.11 -5.49
N LEU A 197 8.73 17.82 -4.45
CA LEU A 197 8.61 19.28 -4.48
C LEU A 197 9.58 19.89 -3.48
N ALA A 198 10.85 20.00 -3.88
CA ALA A 198 11.71 21.05 -3.35
C ALA A 198 11.09 22.39 -3.78
N LEU A 199 10.21 22.94 -2.95
CA LEU A 199 9.63 24.25 -3.17
C LEU A 199 10.76 25.27 -3.02
N ASP A 200 11.31 25.70 -4.15
CA ASP A 200 12.15 26.89 -4.22
C ASP A 200 11.33 28.07 -3.66
N GLU A 201 11.87 28.76 -2.65
CA GLU A 201 11.15 29.69 -1.73
C GLU A 201 10.54 30.94 -2.40
N GLY A 202 10.45 31.00 -3.73
CA GLY A 202 10.12 32.23 -4.48
C GLY A 202 8.76 32.27 -5.18
N ASP A 203 8.27 31.16 -5.75
CA ASP A 203 7.30 31.25 -6.87
C ASP A 203 6.00 30.42 -6.70
N ASN A 204 5.75 29.77 -5.56
CA ASN A 204 4.72 28.72 -5.49
C ASN A 204 3.73 28.79 -4.32
N GLN A 205 3.50 29.98 -3.77
CA GLN A 205 2.52 30.17 -2.69
C GLN A 205 1.08 29.80 -3.11
N ASP A 206 0.72 30.04 -4.38
CA ASP A 206 -0.60 29.71 -4.91
C ASP A 206 -0.82 28.18 -5.10
N LEU A 207 0.21 27.42 -5.47
CA LEU A 207 0.08 25.95 -5.55
C LEU A 207 0.08 25.30 -4.16
N ALA A 208 0.77 25.90 -3.19
CA ALA A 208 0.72 25.45 -1.81
C ALA A 208 -0.69 25.65 -1.22
N SER A 209 -1.33 26.80 -1.47
CA SER A 209 -2.71 27.05 -1.02
C SER A 209 -3.74 26.15 -1.71
N GLU A 210 -3.66 25.96 -3.03
CA GLU A 210 -4.56 25.04 -3.74
C GLU A 210 -4.44 23.59 -3.24
N ARG A 211 -3.22 23.17 -2.88
CA ARG A 211 -3.00 21.85 -2.28
C ARG A 211 -3.63 21.78 -0.89
N ASP A 212 -3.40 22.79 -0.05
CA ASP A 212 -3.93 22.81 1.31
C ASP A 212 -5.46 22.81 1.28
N ASP A 213 -6.09 23.55 0.36
CA ASP A 213 -7.54 23.50 0.10
C ASP A 213 -7.98 22.09 -0.32
N TYR A 214 -7.29 21.45 -1.27
CA TYR A 214 -7.59 20.09 -1.71
C TYR A 214 -7.52 19.08 -0.55
N VAL A 215 -6.51 19.17 0.32
CA VAL A 215 -6.37 18.28 1.49
C VAL A 215 -7.44 18.59 2.54
N SER A 216 -7.74 19.86 2.78
CA SER A 216 -8.79 20.31 3.69
C SER A 216 -10.16 19.76 3.30
N ASP A 217 -10.44 19.70 1.99
CA ASP A 217 -11.66 19.13 1.41
C ASP A 217 -11.68 17.58 1.43
N GLY A 218 -10.73 16.94 2.11
CA GLY A 218 -10.63 15.48 2.24
C GLY A 218 -9.90 14.80 1.08
N GLY A 219 -9.24 15.58 0.22
CA GLY A 219 -8.37 15.07 -0.82
C GLY A 219 -7.14 14.37 -0.23
N ARG A 220 -6.78 13.21 -0.76
CA ARG A 220 -5.57 12.48 -0.37
C ARG A 220 -4.50 12.56 -1.45
N LEU A 221 -3.28 12.87 -1.03
CA LEU A 221 -2.09 12.87 -1.87
C LEU A 221 -1.62 11.44 -2.15
N ALA A 222 -0.96 11.24 -3.28
CA ALA A 222 -0.39 9.96 -3.68
C ALA A 222 0.97 10.13 -4.37
N SER A 223 1.81 9.10 -4.27
CA SER A 223 3.14 9.07 -4.89
C SER A 223 3.03 8.60 -6.34
N TRP A 224 2.33 9.36 -7.18
CA TRP A 224 2.00 9.03 -8.57
C TRP A 224 3.18 8.56 -9.44
N GLN A 225 4.39 9.04 -9.14
CA GLN A 225 5.62 8.74 -9.87
C GLN A 225 6.12 7.31 -9.61
N ASP A 226 5.78 6.73 -8.46
CA ASP A 226 6.22 5.39 -8.06
C ASP A 226 5.30 4.29 -8.59
N LEU A 227 4.18 4.65 -9.20
CA LEU A 227 3.26 3.69 -9.79
C LEU A 227 3.84 3.16 -11.11
N SER A 228 3.90 1.83 -11.25
CA SER A 228 4.42 1.19 -12.47
C SER A 228 3.60 1.56 -13.71
N ALA A 229 4.22 1.50 -14.90
CA ALA A 229 3.53 1.79 -16.16
C ALA A 229 2.30 0.89 -16.41
N ASP A 230 2.38 -0.39 -16.03
CA ASP A 230 1.25 -1.33 -16.13
C ASP A 230 0.10 -0.91 -15.19
N ASN A 231 0.43 -0.48 -13.97
CA ASN A 231 -0.59 -0.03 -13.02
C ASN A 231 -1.19 1.34 -13.41
N HIS A 232 -0.40 2.23 -14.02
CA HIS A 232 -0.93 3.44 -14.68
C HIS A 232 -1.93 3.09 -15.77
N TYR A 233 -1.62 2.11 -16.62
CA TYR A 233 -2.53 1.64 -17.66
C TYR A 233 -3.83 1.07 -17.06
N ARG A 234 -3.73 0.19 -16.05
CA ARG A 234 -4.90 -0.36 -15.34
C ARG A 234 -5.77 0.72 -14.72
N LEU A 235 -5.17 1.74 -14.12
CA LEU A 235 -5.88 2.87 -13.53
C LEU A 235 -6.65 3.66 -14.60
N HIS A 236 -6.02 3.98 -15.73
CA HIS A 236 -6.66 4.69 -16.84
C HIS A 236 -7.83 3.89 -17.42
N LEU A 237 -7.62 2.59 -17.68
CA LEU A 237 -8.67 1.70 -18.15
C LEU A 237 -9.84 1.63 -17.16
N GLY A 238 -9.54 1.60 -15.86
CA GLY A 238 -10.56 1.66 -14.81
C GLY A 238 -11.37 2.95 -14.83
N ARG A 239 -10.71 4.10 -14.99
CA ARG A 239 -11.38 5.41 -15.12
C ARG A 239 -12.31 5.46 -16.35
N GLU A 240 -11.86 4.97 -17.50
CA GLU A 240 -12.70 4.89 -18.70
C GLU A 240 -13.96 4.03 -18.46
N ARG A 241 -13.80 2.83 -17.91
CA ARG A 241 -14.93 1.94 -17.62
C ARG A 241 -15.93 2.52 -16.63
N ILE A 242 -15.44 3.23 -15.61
CA ILE A 242 -16.31 3.91 -14.64
C ILE A 242 -17.08 5.04 -15.35
N ASN A 243 -16.42 5.83 -16.19
CA ASN A 243 -17.07 6.90 -16.95
C ASN A 243 -18.13 6.35 -17.91
N GLU A 244 -17.85 5.25 -18.61
CA GLU A 244 -18.83 4.55 -19.45
C GLU A 244 -20.03 4.07 -18.62
N ALA A 245 -19.78 3.41 -17.48
CA ALA A 245 -20.85 2.92 -16.60
C ALA A 245 -21.71 4.06 -16.02
N ILE A 246 -21.10 5.20 -15.67
CA ILE A 246 -21.82 6.40 -15.24
C ILE A 246 -22.67 6.93 -16.39
N TYR A 247 -22.11 7.05 -17.60
CA TYR A 247 -22.82 7.53 -18.78
C TYR A 247 -24.01 6.63 -19.12
N ASP A 248 -23.84 5.31 -19.09
CA ASP A 248 -24.90 4.33 -19.30
C ASP A 248 -25.98 4.43 -18.22
N ARG A 249 -25.60 4.57 -16.95
CA ARG A 249 -26.56 4.71 -15.86
C ARG A 249 -27.34 6.03 -15.94
N LEU A 250 -26.68 7.12 -16.28
CA LEU A 250 -27.32 8.43 -16.46
C LEU A 250 -28.22 8.43 -17.70
N SER A 251 -27.78 7.84 -18.81
CA SER A 251 -28.59 7.72 -20.03
C SER A 251 -29.81 6.81 -19.82
N LEU A 252 -29.66 5.69 -19.10
CA LEU A 252 -30.78 4.83 -18.70
C LEU A 252 -31.76 5.55 -17.77
N LYS A 253 -31.27 6.32 -16.79
CA LYS A 253 -32.13 7.17 -15.95
C LYS A 253 -32.85 8.24 -16.78
N PHE A 254 -32.19 8.82 -17.78
CA PHE A 254 -32.80 9.80 -18.68
C PHE A 254 -33.87 9.17 -19.59
N VAL A 255 -33.66 7.95 -20.05
CA VAL A 255 -34.65 7.17 -20.83
C VAL A 255 -35.82 6.71 -19.96
N ALA A 256 -35.57 6.28 -18.72
CA ALA A 256 -36.60 5.92 -17.76
C ALA A 256 -37.46 7.14 -17.38
N TRP A 257 -36.81 8.27 -17.06
CA TRP A 257 -37.49 9.54 -16.79
C TRP A 257 -38.38 9.99 -17.96
N LYS A 258 -37.92 9.81 -19.21
CA LYS A 258 -38.73 10.10 -20.40
C LYS A 258 -39.97 9.20 -20.56
N LYS A 259 -39.95 7.96 -20.03
CA LYS A 259 -41.09 7.04 -20.10
C LYS A 259 -42.17 7.35 -19.08
N ASP A 260 -41.82 8.01 -17.97
CA ASP A 260 -42.75 8.38 -16.90
C ASP A 260 -43.44 9.74 -17.14
N LEU A 261 -43.16 10.41 -18.27
CA LEU A 261 -43.83 11.64 -18.65
C LEU A 261 -45.25 11.36 -19.20
N PRO A 262 -46.32 12.01 -18.72
CA PRO A 262 -47.69 11.61 -19.05
C PRO A 262 -48.20 11.95 -20.47
N TRP A 263 -47.38 12.44 -21.39
CA TRP A 263 -47.86 12.99 -22.67
C TRP A 263 -47.17 12.36 -23.88
N SER A 264 -47.98 11.82 -24.80
CA SER A 264 -47.54 11.29 -26.08
C SER A 264 -46.95 12.38 -26.98
N SER A 265 -45.75 12.13 -27.50
CA SER A 265 -45.12 12.66 -28.71
C SER A 265 -45.74 13.92 -29.32
N THR A 266 -45.01 15.04 -29.28
CA THR A 266 -44.48 15.77 -30.46
C THR A 266 -43.89 17.11 -30.00
N GLN A 267 -42.58 17.16 -29.77
CA GLN A 267 -41.74 18.32 -30.12
C GLN A 267 -40.27 17.93 -29.92
N LEU A 268 -39.58 17.75 -31.04
CA LEU A 268 -38.13 17.61 -31.11
C LEU A 268 -37.49 18.91 -30.61
N LEU A 269 -36.97 18.89 -29.38
CA LEU A 269 -35.91 19.81 -28.98
C LEU A 269 -34.58 19.08 -29.13
N THR A 270 -33.94 19.29 -30.26
CA THR A 270 -32.51 19.02 -30.46
C THR A 270 -31.73 19.85 -29.44
N PHE A 271 -31.30 19.22 -28.35
CA PHE A 271 -30.22 19.77 -27.53
C PHE A 271 -28.93 19.59 -28.31
N GLN A 272 -28.49 20.64 -29.00
CA GLN A 272 -27.13 20.76 -29.49
C GLN A 272 -26.18 20.80 -28.28
N VAL A 273 -25.31 19.81 -28.19
CA VAL A 273 -24.13 19.85 -27.32
C VAL A 273 -23.24 20.98 -27.84
N PRO A 274 -22.85 21.99 -27.04
CA PRO A 274 -21.92 23.01 -27.50
C PRO A 274 -20.53 22.37 -27.64
N THR A 275 -20.05 22.27 -28.87
CA THR A 275 -18.63 22.01 -29.13
C THR A 275 -17.85 23.28 -28.79
N CYS A 276 -17.11 23.24 -27.68
CA CYS A 276 -16.13 24.26 -27.34
C CYS A 276 -15.05 24.32 -28.43
N ARG A 277 -15.13 25.30 -29.32
CA ARG A 277 -13.97 25.79 -30.07
C ARG A 277 -13.27 26.83 -29.20
N ARG A 278 -12.02 26.55 -28.82
CA ARG A 278 -11.12 27.55 -28.24
C ARG A 278 -10.66 28.53 -29.34
N PRO A 279 -10.44 29.81 -29.01
CA PRO A 279 -9.78 30.78 -29.89
C PRO A 279 -8.31 30.46 -30.12
#